data_AF-A0A367LQG3-F1
#
_entry.id   AF-A0A367LQG3-F1
#
_cell.length_a   1.000
_cell.length_b   1.000
_cell.length_c   1.000
_cell.angle_alpha   90.00
_cell.angle_beta   90.00
_cell.angle_gamma   90.00
#
_symmetry.space_group_name_H-M   'P 1'
#
loop_
_entity.id
_entity.type
_entity.pdbx_description
1 polymer ?
#
loop_
_entity_poly.entity_id
_entity_poly.type
_entity_poly.pdbx_seq_one_letter_code
_entity_poly.pdbx_strand_id
1 'polypeptide(L)'
;MTRCQWILAILPRLTSQLYEGSIFVSVGHREFQVPRDLLTSAINSPNFFSLSFAAFFTRPDSDVTTTTTTLTTRPHALAPPSAPNRSAETFAELLRLLKGYPVRIRDEAHRQDLLRDARYFRFKGLEQQLIPHAISFNPLRRREEIILRLENVQKSGVSVQQNDTGSAAYVNYARPYVDARPAELVLEIGGDATRIHWPAASAGGGRGPGAGGDGPRADFFGDTKARVARLFEVLATKLNMPLTTQPLGLLMASGGASSQPATPGNTPLSEDLVRVCLGPESAIVLDGRPLHCGGGGGGGGGGGGGGGRGGNGFSSDICGGFDFDNATRKRRRVASSSVGGPVEEEEVMVWAVRKGQWRLRIQACTGGKSSVECVLVAVKLDAVSSDLGRNLSRGFLGS
;
A
#
# COMPACT_ATOMS: atom_id res chain seq x y z
N MET A 1 -59.23 -32.60 5.19
CA MET A 1 -58.09 -31.73 4.79
C MET A 1 -57.56 -31.05 6.03
N THR A 2 -56.45 -31.58 6.55
CA THR A 2 -55.96 -31.38 7.92
C THR A 2 -55.08 -30.13 8.04
N ARG A 3 -55.18 -29.43 9.19
CA ARG A 3 -54.44 -28.22 9.60
C ARG A 3 -52.94 -28.20 9.26
N CYS A 4 -52.30 -29.36 9.10
CA CYS A 4 -50.87 -29.47 8.77
C CYS A 4 -50.49 -28.97 7.37
N GLN A 5 -51.43 -29.01 6.40
CA GLN A 5 -51.15 -28.62 5.01
C GLN A 5 -51.05 -27.09 4.84
N TRP A 6 -51.67 -26.32 5.75
CA TRP A 6 -51.55 -24.86 5.81
C TRP A 6 -50.21 -24.40 6.39
N ILE A 7 -49.66 -25.11 7.38
CA ILE A 7 -48.39 -24.74 8.03
C ILE A 7 -47.21 -24.91 7.06
N LEU A 8 -47.21 -25.98 6.25
CA LEU A 8 -46.17 -26.24 5.24
C LEU A 8 -46.21 -25.27 4.04
N ALA A 9 -47.38 -24.72 3.70
CA ALA A 9 -47.53 -23.72 2.64
C ALA A 9 -47.23 -22.29 3.10
N ILE A 10 -47.40 -22.00 4.39
CA ILE A 10 -47.11 -20.68 4.99
C ILE A 10 -45.61 -20.54 5.32
N LEU A 11 -44.92 -21.62 5.69
CA LEU A 11 -43.49 -21.58 6.07
C LEU A 11 -42.58 -20.90 5.03
N PRO A 12 -42.67 -21.19 3.72
CA PRO A 12 -41.85 -20.53 2.69
C PRO A 12 -42.19 -19.04 2.52
N ARG A 13 -43.48 -18.68 2.61
CA ARG A 13 -43.94 -17.29 2.48
C ARG A 13 -43.58 -16.44 3.71
N LEU A 14 -43.68 -17.02 4.89
CA LEU A 14 -43.36 -16.37 6.17
C LEU A 14 -41.85 -16.32 6.39
N THR A 15 -41.09 -17.33 5.91
CA THR A 15 -39.63 -17.21 5.78
C THR A 15 -39.27 -16.11 4.79
N SER A 16 -39.85 -16.04 3.59
CA SER A 16 -39.62 -14.92 2.65
C SER A 16 -39.95 -13.55 3.24
N GLN A 17 -41.06 -13.41 3.97
CA GLN A 17 -41.43 -12.16 4.67
C GLN A 17 -40.50 -11.84 5.86
N LEU A 18 -40.02 -12.86 6.58
CA LEU A 18 -38.95 -12.70 7.59
C LEU A 18 -37.59 -12.40 6.95
N TYR A 19 -37.35 -12.83 5.71
CA TYR A 19 -36.16 -12.53 4.91
C TYR A 19 -36.16 -11.06 4.46
N GLU A 20 -37.32 -10.45 4.21
CA GLU A 20 -37.48 -9.03 3.87
C GLU A 20 -37.46 -8.09 5.09
N GLY A 21 -37.67 -8.61 6.30
CA GLY A 21 -37.76 -7.83 7.53
C GLY A 21 -36.45 -7.20 8.01
N SER A 22 -36.54 -6.10 8.76
CA SER A 22 -35.40 -5.56 9.51
C SER A 22 -34.95 -6.54 10.59
N ILE A 23 -33.64 -6.67 10.80
CA ILE A 23 -33.08 -7.43 11.91
C ILE A 23 -32.84 -6.52 13.12
N PHE A 24 -33.07 -7.05 14.31
CA PHE A 24 -32.67 -6.39 15.56
C PHE A 24 -31.31 -6.91 15.97
N VAL A 25 -30.39 -6.00 16.26
CA VAL A 25 -29.02 -6.32 16.71
C VAL A 25 -28.69 -5.52 17.95
N SER A 26 -27.94 -6.11 18.87
CA SER A 26 -27.48 -5.42 20.08
C SER A 26 -25.99 -5.15 19.96
N VAL A 27 -25.58 -3.88 20.03
CA VAL A 27 -24.16 -3.47 19.97
C VAL A 27 -23.85 -2.57 21.15
N GLY A 28 -22.92 -3.00 21.99
CA GLY A 28 -22.60 -2.30 23.24
C GLY A 28 -23.83 -2.17 24.13
N HIS A 29 -24.21 -0.93 24.44
CA HIS A 29 -25.33 -0.58 25.30
C HIS A 29 -26.61 -0.20 24.53
N ARG A 30 -26.65 -0.37 23.20
CA ARG A 30 -27.78 0.06 22.35
C ARG A 30 -28.26 -1.05 21.43
N GLU A 31 -29.57 -1.07 21.21
CA GLU A 31 -30.21 -1.91 20.21
C GLU A 31 -30.42 -1.12 18.91
N PHE A 32 -30.27 -1.81 17.78
CA PHE A 32 -30.41 -1.25 16.45
C PHE A 32 -31.36 -2.10 15.63
N GLN A 33 -32.29 -1.43 14.94
CA GLN A 33 -33.10 -2.02 13.89
C GLN A 33 -32.42 -1.75 12.55
N VAL A 34 -31.92 -2.80 11.89
CA VAL A 34 -31.15 -2.71 10.65
C VAL A 34 -31.90 -3.40 9.52
N PRO A 35 -32.24 -2.70 8.43
CA PRO A 35 -32.78 -3.32 7.24
C PRO A 35 -31.83 -4.41 6.71
N ARG A 36 -32.36 -5.60 6.44
CA ARG A 36 -31.54 -6.77 6.07
C ARG A 36 -30.76 -6.55 4.78
N ASP A 37 -31.33 -5.80 3.84
CA ASP A 37 -30.68 -5.43 2.56
C ASP A 37 -29.32 -4.74 2.74
N LEU A 38 -29.16 -3.96 3.82
CA LEU A 38 -27.89 -3.29 4.13
C LEU A 38 -26.79 -4.29 4.53
N LEU A 39 -27.19 -5.44 5.08
CA LEU A 39 -26.32 -6.49 5.58
C LEU A 39 -26.17 -7.64 4.59
N THR A 40 -27.05 -7.77 3.59
CA THR A 40 -26.96 -8.81 2.55
C THR A 40 -26.35 -8.30 1.25
N SER A 41 -26.04 -7.01 1.15
CA SER A 41 -25.32 -6.43 0.01
C SER A 41 -24.05 -7.23 -0.33
N ALA A 42 -23.90 -7.56 -1.62
CA ALA A 42 -22.80 -8.39 -2.13
C ALA A 42 -21.41 -7.84 -1.79
N ILE A 43 -21.29 -6.52 -1.62
CA ILE A 43 -20.04 -5.82 -1.30
C ILE A 43 -19.57 -6.10 0.15
N ASN A 44 -20.52 -6.30 1.07
CA ASN A 44 -20.27 -6.44 2.51
C ASN A 44 -20.70 -7.81 3.05
N SER A 45 -20.91 -8.79 2.17
CA SER A 45 -21.28 -10.16 2.52
C SER A 45 -20.15 -11.13 2.13
N PRO A 46 -19.84 -12.16 2.93
CA PRO A 46 -20.44 -12.47 4.24
C PRO A 46 -19.91 -11.55 5.35
N ASN A 47 -20.78 -11.18 6.29
CA ASN A 47 -20.43 -10.39 7.48
C ASN A 47 -20.80 -11.10 8.79
N PHE A 48 -20.46 -10.47 9.91
CA PHE A 48 -20.77 -10.97 11.25
C PHE A 48 -22.25 -11.35 11.44
N PHE A 49 -23.17 -10.54 10.91
CA PHE A 49 -24.61 -10.73 11.05
C PHE A 49 -25.15 -11.83 10.15
N SER A 50 -24.66 -11.92 8.91
CA SER A 50 -25.05 -12.99 7.98
C SER A 50 -24.49 -14.35 8.40
N LEU A 51 -23.26 -14.39 8.95
CA LEU A 51 -22.61 -15.61 9.41
C LEU A 51 -23.22 -16.14 10.72
N SER A 52 -23.51 -15.27 11.68
CA SER A 52 -24.19 -15.67 12.92
C SER A 52 -25.57 -16.25 12.59
N PHE A 53 -26.32 -15.61 11.68
CA PHE A 53 -27.61 -16.14 11.23
C PHE A 53 -27.49 -17.53 10.59
N ALA A 54 -26.54 -17.73 9.68
CA ALA A 54 -26.34 -19.02 9.00
C ALA A 54 -25.95 -20.15 9.95
N ALA A 55 -25.10 -19.87 10.95
CA ALA A 55 -24.65 -20.85 11.93
C ALA A 55 -25.80 -21.46 12.76
N PHE A 56 -26.90 -20.73 12.94
CA PHE A 56 -28.08 -21.23 13.64
C PHE A 56 -28.82 -22.33 12.87
N PHE A 57 -28.76 -22.33 11.53
CA PHE A 57 -29.42 -23.34 10.70
C PHE A 57 -28.55 -24.56 10.39
N THR A 58 -27.23 -24.48 10.65
CA THR A 58 -26.26 -25.52 10.31
C THR A 58 -25.81 -26.40 11.47
N ARG A 59 -26.35 -26.24 12.70
CA ARG A 59 -26.07 -27.18 13.81
C ARG A 59 -26.88 -28.47 13.61
N PRO A 60 -26.24 -29.63 13.35
CA PRO A 60 -26.96 -30.90 13.18
C PRO A 60 -27.34 -31.55 14.52
N ASP A 61 -26.78 -31.10 15.66
CA ASP A 61 -26.94 -31.75 16.96
C ASP A 61 -27.87 -30.97 17.90
N SER A 62 -29.08 -30.65 17.44
CA SER A 62 -30.20 -30.70 18.39
C SER A 62 -30.79 -32.09 18.25
N ASP A 63 -30.43 -33.00 19.16
CA ASP A 63 -31.02 -34.33 19.29
C ASP A 63 -32.55 -34.21 19.28
N VAL A 64 -33.15 -34.45 18.11
CA VAL A 64 -34.58 -34.67 17.95
C VAL A 64 -34.82 -36.16 18.03
N THR A 65 -34.41 -36.80 19.12
CA THR A 65 -34.79 -38.18 19.41
C THR A 65 -34.82 -38.41 20.92
N THR A 66 -36.03 -38.70 21.43
CA THR A 66 -36.37 -39.36 22.72
C THR A 66 -36.00 -38.59 24.00
N THR A 67 -36.90 -38.18 24.91
CA THR A 67 -38.20 -38.75 25.34
C THR A 67 -38.94 -37.69 26.19
N THR A 68 -40.27 -37.77 26.25
CA THR A 68 -41.16 -37.19 27.28
C THR A 68 -41.57 -35.71 27.12
N THR A 69 -42.70 -35.54 26.44
CA THR A 69 -43.87 -34.76 26.86
C THR A 69 -43.61 -33.49 27.70
N THR A 70 -43.29 -32.38 27.04
CA THR A 70 -44.01 -31.10 27.23
C THR A 70 -43.85 -30.27 25.97
N LEU A 71 -44.99 -29.89 25.38
CA LEU A 71 -45.08 -28.91 24.29
C LEU A 71 -44.58 -27.55 24.81
N THR A 72 -43.28 -27.32 24.76
CA THR A 72 -42.75 -25.95 24.76
C THR A 72 -42.89 -25.43 23.33
N THR A 73 -44.13 -25.12 22.94
CA THR A 73 -44.56 -24.54 21.65
C THR A 73 -44.12 -23.07 21.54
N ARG A 74 -42.85 -22.79 21.77
CA ARG A 74 -42.23 -21.56 21.31
C ARG A 74 -41.00 -21.97 20.51
N PRO A 75 -40.87 -21.56 19.24
CA PRO A 75 -39.56 -21.58 18.60
C PRO A 75 -38.59 -20.91 19.57
N HIS A 76 -37.47 -21.56 19.91
CA HIS A 76 -36.44 -20.95 20.74
C HIS A 76 -36.19 -19.53 20.21
N ALA A 77 -36.48 -18.51 21.02
CA ALA A 77 -36.37 -17.13 20.60
C ALA A 77 -34.93 -16.91 20.13
N LEU A 78 -34.75 -16.74 18.82
CA LEU A 78 -33.44 -16.50 18.24
C LEU A 78 -32.92 -15.21 18.87
N ALA A 79 -31.96 -15.35 19.78
CA ALA A 79 -31.36 -14.19 20.41
C ALA A 79 -30.75 -13.32 19.30
N PRO A 80 -31.01 -12.00 19.30
CA PRO A 80 -30.47 -11.12 18.29
C PRO A 80 -28.94 -11.20 18.29
N PRO A 81 -28.28 -11.07 17.13
CA PRO A 81 -26.84 -10.98 17.07
C PRO A 81 -26.36 -9.88 18.02
N SER A 82 -25.47 -10.23 18.95
CA SER A 82 -24.98 -9.30 19.96
C SER A 82 -23.46 -9.12 19.87
N ALA A 83 -23.03 -7.87 20.02
CA ALA A 83 -21.63 -7.46 20.09
C ALA A 83 -21.43 -6.54 21.30
N PRO A 84 -21.39 -7.08 22.53
CA PRO A 84 -21.36 -6.27 23.75
C PRO A 84 -20.06 -5.47 23.92
N ASN A 85 -18.93 -5.98 23.40
CA ASN A 85 -17.61 -5.36 23.55
C ASN A 85 -17.29 -4.32 22.46
N ARG A 86 -18.31 -3.75 21.82
CA ARG A 86 -18.17 -2.82 20.69
C ARG A 86 -18.91 -1.51 20.98
N SER A 87 -18.43 -0.41 20.39
CA SER A 87 -19.06 0.88 20.59
C SER A 87 -20.34 0.98 19.76
N ALA A 88 -21.42 1.38 20.43
CA ALA A 88 -22.68 1.65 19.76
C ALA A 88 -22.61 2.92 18.88
N GLU A 89 -21.75 3.87 19.22
CA GLU A 89 -21.60 5.13 18.49
C GLU A 89 -20.94 4.92 17.14
N THR A 90 -19.80 4.21 17.12
CA THR A 90 -19.10 3.84 15.88
C THR A 90 -20.00 3.00 14.99
N PHE A 91 -20.73 2.03 15.55
CA PHE A 91 -21.67 1.21 14.78
C PHE A 91 -22.81 2.04 14.16
N ALA A 92 -23.34 3.03 14.88
CA ALA A 92 -24.34 3.94 14.31
C ALA A 92 -23.79 4.73 13.10
N GLU A 93 -22.53 5.15 13.15
CA GLU A 93 -21.84 5.79 12.02
C GLU A 93 -21.58 4.82 10.86
N LEU A 94 -21.16 3.58 11.14
CA LEU A 94 -21.03 2.53 10.11
C LEU A 94 -22.38 2.26 9.42
N LEU A 95 -23.48 2.24 10.17
CA LEU A 95 -24.82 2.11 9.59
C LEU A 95 -25.20 3.30 8.70
N ARG A 96 -24.79 4.53 9.05
CA ARG A 96 -24.98 5.70 8.18
C ARG A 96 -24.23 5.53 6.86
N LEU A 97 -22.99 5.05 6.91
CA LEU A 97 -22.21 4.76 5.70
C LEU A 97 -22.85 3.66 4.85
N LEU A 98 -23.33 2.57 5.46
CA LEU A 98 -24.03 1.50 4.75
C LEU A 98 -25.31 2.01 4.06
N LYS A 99 -25.99 2.98 4.66
CA LYS A 99 -27.15 3.67 4.06
C LYS A 99 -26.77 4.67 2.95
N GLY A 100 -25.48 4.88 2.70
CA GLY A 100 -24.96 5.82 1.70
C GLY A 100 -24.78 7.25 2.21
N TYR A 101 -24.97 7.52 3.50
CA TYR A 101 -24.72 8.85 4.06
C TYR A 101 -23.22 9.04 4.35
N PRO A 102 -22.63 10.19 3.96
CA PRO A 102 -21.24 10.47 4.28
C PRO A 102 -21.04 10.61 5.79
N VAL A 103 -19.93 10.09 6.30
CA VAL A 103 -19.48 10.28 7.68
C VAL A 103 -18.33 11.26 7.72
N ARG A 104 -18.44 12.25 8.60
CA ARG A 104 -17.37 13.23 8.84
C ARG A 104 -16.32 12.59 9.74
N ILE A 105 -15.12 12.39 9.19
CA ILE A 105 -13.99 11.89 9.97
C ILE A 105 -13.40 13.07 10.75
N ARG A 106 -13.53 13.03 12.08
CA ARG A 106 -13.07 14.06 13.01
C ARG A 106 -11.55 14.13 13.09
N ASP A 107 -10.93 12.99 13.32
CA ASP A 107 -9.49 12.83 13.48
C ASP A 107 -9.04 11.42 13.06
N GLU A 108 -7.74 11.17 13.12
CA GLU A 108 -7.19 9.85 12.77
C GLU A 108 -7.61 8.78 13.79
N ALA A 109 -7.73 9.11 15.08
CA ALA A 109 -8.17 8.16 16.10
C ALA A 109 -9.61 7.66 15.82
N HIS A 110 -10.53 8.58 15.51
CA HIS A 110 -11.88 8.23 15.10
C HIS A 110 -11.92 7.33 13.87
N ARG A 111 -11.07 7.61 12.86
CA ARG A 111 -10.95 6.75 11.68
C ARG A 111 -10.51 5.33 12.06
N GLN A 112 -9.55 5.22 12.97
CA GLN A 112 -9.06 3.91 13.43
C GLN A 112 -10.12 3.13 14.22
N ASP A 113 -10.95 3.80 15.01
CA ASP A 113 -12.07 3.17 15.71
C ASP A 113 -13.13 2.64 14.73
N LEU A 114 -13.49 3.45 13.73
CA LEU A 114 -14.38 3.01 12.65
C LEU A 114 -13.81 1.81 11.87
N LEU A 115 -12.52 1.84 11.52
CA LEU A 115 -11.85 0.74 10.84
C LEU A 115 -11.81 -0.54 11.68
N ARG A 116 -11.56 -0.41 13.00
CA ARG A 116 -11.52 -1.53 13.93
C ARG A 116 -12.88 -2.25 13.99
N ASP A 117 -13.96 -1.48 14.06
CA ASP A 117 -15.30 -2.06 14.13
C ASP A 117 -15.79 -2.54 12.76
N ALA A 118 -15.47 -1.84 11.66
CA ALA A 118 -15.74 -2.33 10.30
C ALA A 118 -15.08 -3.69 10.04
N ARG A 119 -13.83 -3.87 10.51
CA ARG A 119 -13.11 -5.16 10.45
C ARG A 119 -13.77 -6.23 11.31
N TYR A 120 -14.20 -5.88 12.52
CA TYR A 120 -14.90 -6.81 13.42
C TYR A 120 -16.19 -7.33 12.80
N PHE A 121 -17.03 -6.42 12.28
CA PHE A 121 -18.27 -6.78 11.61
C PHE A 121 -18.06 -7.39 10.21
N ARG A 122 -16.82 -7.37 9.69
CA ARG A 122 -16.42 -7.85 8.36
C ARG A 122 -17.11 -7.12 7.20
N PHE A 123 -17.36 -5.82 7.35
CA PHE A 123 -17.84 -4.99 6.26
C PHE A 123 -16.69 -4.62 5.31
N LYS A 124 -16.37 -5.52 4.38
CA LYS A 124 -15.16 -5.43 3.54
C LYS A 124 -15.15 -4.22 2.61
N GLY A 125 -16.25 -3.91 1.94
CA GLY A 125 -16.32 -2.68 1.14
C GLY A 125 -16.24 -1.43 2.01
N LEU A 126 -16.87 -1.44 3.18
CA LEU A 126 -16.81 -0.29 4.09
C LEU A 126 -15.40 -0.06 4.66
N GLU A 127 -14.70 -1.14 5.00
CA GLU A 127 -13.28 -1.12 5.39
C GLU A 127 -12.46 -0.44 4.29
N GLN A 128 -12.65 -0.80 3.02
CA GLN A 128 -11.94 -0.20 1.88
C GLN A 128 -12.29 1.28 1.63
N GLN A 129 -13.52 1.70 1.92
CA GLN A 129 -13.92 3.11 1.82
C GLN A 129 -13.30 3.98 2.91
N LEU A 130 -13.16 3.45 4.13
CA LEU A 130 -12.63 4.17 5.29
C LEU A 130 -11.11 4.33 5.29
N ILE A 131 -10.39 3.46 4.56
CA ILE A 131 -8.93 3.54 4.42
C ILE A 131 -8.52 4.91 3.86
N PRO A 132 -7.50 5.59 4.42
CA PRO A 132 -6.98 6.83 3.86
C PRO A 132 -6.46 6.64 2.43
N HIS A 133 -7.06 7.34 1.48
CA HIS A 133 -6.68 7.34 0.08
C HIS A 133 -7.02 8.69 -0.56
N ALA A 134 -6.38 9.01 -1.68
CA ALA A 134 -6.75 10.12 -2.53
C ALA A 134 -6.75 9.65 -3.98
N ILE A 135 -7.83 9.88 -4.71
CA ILE A 135 -7.93 9.60 -6.15
C ILE A 135 -7.96 10.95 -6.86
N SER A 136 -7.09 11.11 -7.85
CA SER A 136 -6.99 12.34 -8.64
C SER A 136 -6.63 12.02 -10.08
N PHE A 137 -7.10 12.84 -11.02
CA PHE A 137 -6.67 12.74 -12.42
C PHE A 137 -5.43 13.60 -12.64
N ASN A 138 -4.34 13.01 -13.13
CA ASN A 138 -3.15 13.73 -13.54
C ASN A 138 -3.27 14.17 -15.00
N PRO A 139 -3.48 15.47 -15.29
CA PRO A 139 -3.69 15.95 -16.66
C PRO A 139 -2.43 15.87 -17.53
N LEU A 140 -1.23 15.91 -16.92
CA LEU A 140 0.04 15.86 -17.64
C LEU A 140 0.32 14.45 -18.18
N ARG A 141 0.02 13.42 -17.36
CA ARG A 141 0.16 12.01 -17.76
C ARG A 141 -1.10 11.46 -18.44
N ARG A 142 -2.23 12.16 -18.34
CA ARG A 142 -3.56 11.71 -18.78
C ARG A 142 -3.97 10.37 -18.16
N ARG A 143 -3.67 10.18 -16.88
CA ARG A 143 -3.99 8.96 -16.12
C ARG A 143 -4.70 9.31 -14.81
N GLU A 144 -5.60 8.43 -14.37
CA GLU A 144 -6.13 8.45 -13.01
C GLU A 144 -5.06 7.87 -12.08
N GLU A 145 -4.83 8.53 -10.94
CA GLU A 145 -3.86 8.13 -9.93
C GLU A 145 -4.57 7.90 -8.59
N ILE A 146 -4.10 6.90 -7.84
CA ILE A 146 -4.54 6.64 -6.47
C ILE A 146 -3.34 6.65 -5.52
N ILE A 147 -3.39 7.54 -4.53
CA ILE A 147 -2.42 7.60 -3.43
C ILE A 147 -2.90 6.70 -2.31
N LEU A 148 -2.07 5.73 -1.92
CA LEU A 148 -2.38 4.78 -0.86
C LEU A 148 -1.12 4.44 -0.06
N ARG A 149 -1.26 4.26 1.25
CA ARG A 149 -0.15 3.82 2.09
C ARG A 149 0.16 2.34 1.88
N LEU A 150 1.44 1.96 1.99
CA LEU A 150 1.89 0.57 1.81
C LEU A 150 1.16 -0.43 2.71
N GLU A 151 0.84 -0.05 3.95
CA GLU A 151 0.13 -0.94 4.87
C GLU A 151 -1.30 -1.30 4.44
N ASN A 152 -1.89 -0.48 3.55
CA ASN A 152 -3.28 -0.60 3.10
C ASN A 152 -3.43 -1.25 1.73
N VAL A 153 -2.33 -1.58 1.05
CA VAL A 153 -2.35 -2.23 -0.26
C VAL A 153 -2.78 -3.70 -0.12
N GLN A 154 -3.84 -4.11 -0.82
CA GLN A 154 -4.29 -5.50 -0.89
C GLN A 154 -3.88 -6.18 -2.19
N LYS A 155 -3.39 -7.43 -2.11
CA LYS A 155 -2.97 -8.23 -3.28
C LYS A 155 -4.01 -8.35 -4.41
N SER A 156 -5.29 -8.38 -4.06
CA SER A 156 -6.40 -8.52 -5.03
C SER A 156 -6.63 -7.27 -5.85
N GLY A 157 -6.24 -6.09 -5.34
CA GLY A 157 -6.39 -4.82 -6.04
C GLY A 157 -5.22 -4.47 -6.97
N VAL A 158 -4.10 -5.19 -6.87
CA VAL A 158 -2.89 -4.91 -7.64
C VAL A 158 -2.99 -5.47 -9.06
N SER A 159 -2.68 -4.63 -10.04
CA SER A 159 -2.58 -4.98 -11.46
C SER A 159 -1.38 -4.27 -12.09
N VAL A 160 -0.91 -4.76 -13.24
CA VAL A 160 0.17 -4.11 -14.00
C VAL A 160 -0.37 -3.79 -15.38
N GLN A 161 -0.23 -2.53 -15.81
CA GLN A 161 -0.65 -2.09 -17.14
C GLN A 161 0.55 -1.58 -17.92
N GLN A 162 0.73 -2.11 -19.13
CA GLN A 162 1.77 -1.66 -20.04
C GLN A 162 1.43 -0.29 -20.61
N ASN A 163 2.40 0.61 -20.68
CA ASN A 163 2.20 1.91 -21.28
C ASN A 163 2.20 1.80 -22.82
N ASP A 164 1.41 2.64 -23.50
CA ASP A 164 1.21 2.59 -24.95
C ASP A 164 2.52 2.79 -25.76
N THR A 165 3.57 3.33 -25.11
CA THR A 165 4.89 3.58 -25.68
C THR A 165 5.87 2.39 -25.54
N GLY A 166 5.40 1.22 -25.10
CA GLY A 166 6.03 -0.08 -25.36
C GLY A 166 7.17 -0.55 -24.45
N SER A 167 7.86 0.32 -23.70
CA SER A 167 9.07 -0.10 -22.94
C SER A 167 8.88 -0.26 -21.42
N ALA A 168 7.90 0.42 -20.81
CA ALA A 168 7.67 0.37 -19.37
C ALA A 168 6.19 0.15 -19.04
N ALA A 169 5.93 -0.62 -17.98
CA ALA A 169 4.61 -0.81 -17.40
C ALA A 169 4.53 -0.14 -16.02
N TYR A 170 3.35 0.29 -15.62
CA TYR A 170 3.12 0.87 -14.30
C TYR A 170 2.19 -0.02 -13.49
N VAL A 171 2.40 -0.03 -12.18
CA VAL A 171 1.53 -0.75 -11.26
C VAL A 171 0.30 0.10 -11.00
N ASN A 172 -0.87 -0.52 -11.14
CA ASN A 172 -2.16 0.09 -10.92
C ASN A 172 -2.89 -0.60 -9.77
N TYR A 173 -3.79 0.12 -9.13
CA TYR A 173 -4.54 -0.34 -7.99
C TYR A 173 -6.02 0.01 -8.11
N ALA A 174 -6.88 -0.96 -7.82
CA ALA A 174 -8.31 -0.77 -7.59
C ALA A 174 -8.62 -1.26 -6.17
N ARG A 175 -9.25 -0.45 -5.32
CA ARG A 175 -9.69 -0.90 -4.00
C ARG A 175 -10.71 -2.03 -4.18
N PRO A 176 -10.46 -3.22 -3.60
CA PRO A 176 -11.38 -4.34 -3.69
C PRO A 176 -12.80 -3.94 -3.26
N TYR A 177 -13.82 -4.43 -3.95
CA TYR A 177 -15.24 -4.21 -3.65
C TYR A 177 -15.76 -2.76 -3.80
N VAL A 178 -14.89 -1.78 -4.06
CA VAL A 178 -15.26 -0.35 -4.10
C VAL A 178 -15.01 0.24 -5.47
N ASP A 179 -13.81 0.05 -6.03
CA ASP A 179 -13.44 0.66 -7.30
C ASP A 179 -13.77 -0.26 -8.47
N ALA A 180 -14.41 0.30 -9.50
CA ALA A 180 -14.71 -0.43 -10.73
C ALA A 180 -13.52 -0.49 -11.69
N ARG A 181 -12.64 0.52 -11.67
CA ARG A 181 -11.49 0.63 -12.57
C ARG A 181 -10.20 0.86 -11.77
N PRO A 182 -9.07 0.26 -12.18
CA PRO A 182 -7.78 0.51 -11.55
C PRO A 182 -7.18 1.85 -11.99
N ALA A 183 -6.54 2.54 -11.04
CA ALA A 183 -5.80 3.78 -11.25
C ALA A 183 -4.30 3.55 -11.01
N GLU A 184 -3.42 4.38 -11.58
CA GLU A 184 -1.96 4.29 -11.38
C GLU A 184 -1.63 4.44 -9.88
N LEU A 185 -0.90 3.48 -9.31
CA LEU A 185 -0.64 3.44 -7.87
C LEU A 185 0.52 4.38 -7.50
N VAL A 186 0.23 5.33 -6.62
CA VAL A 186 1.22 6.15 -5.92
C VAL A 186 1.30 5.67 -4.47
N LEU A 187 2.38 4.94 -4.17
CA LEU A 187 2.60 4.31 -2.88
C LEU A 187 3.21 5.30 -1.89
N GLU A 188 2.51 5.56 -0.79
CA GLU A 188 3.03 6.33 0.34
C GLU A 188 3.75 5.39 1.32
N ILE A 189 5.04 5.64 1.55
CA ILE A 189 5.87 4.96 2.55
C ILE A 189 6.37 6.03 3.54
N GLY A 190 6.10 5.84 4.82
CA GLY A 190 6.53 6.76 5.88
C GLY A 190 7.23 6.04 7.04
N GLY A 191 7.52 6.80 8.10
CA GLY A 191 8.03 6.26 9.36
C GLY A 191 9.54 6.04 9.40
N ASP A 192 10.31 6.84 8.66
CA ASP A 192 11.79 6.76 8.60
C ASP A 192 12.31 5.36 8.17
N ALA A 193 11.46 4.56 7.51
CA ALA A 193 11.72 3.15 7.21
C ALA A 193 12.38 2.93 5.84
N THR A 194 12.84 3.99 5.18
CA THR A 194 13.48 3.95 3.86
C THR A 194 14.79 4.74 3.89
N ARG A 195 15.86 4.15 3.39
CA ARG A 195 17.15 4.82 3.15
C ARG A 195 17.49 4.77 1.67
N ILE A 196 18.02 5.85 1.13
CA ILE A 196 18.52 5.91 -0.25
C ILE A 196 20.04 6.00 -0.20
N HIS A 197 20.70 5.05 -0.84
CA HIS A 197 22.14 4.99 -1.05
C HIS A 197 22.48 5.56 -2.43
N TRP A 198 23.48 6.41 -2.47
CA TRP A 198 23.98 7.02 -3.69
C TRP A 198 25.39 6.49 -3.98
N PRO A 199 25.56 5.71 -5.05
CA PRO A 199 26.88 5.17 -5.39
C PRO A 199 27.85 6.30 -5.78
N ALA A 200 29.11 6.18 -5.35
CA ALA A 200 30.16 7.20 -5.47
C ALA A 200 30.44 7.65 -6.92
N ALA A 201 30.14 6.79 -7.92
CA ALA A 201 30.25 7.10 -9.34
C ALA A 201 29.37 8.27 -9.82
N SER A 202 28.45 8.75 -8.98
CA SER A 202 27.61 9.93 -9.26
C SER A 202 28.20 11.27 -8.76
N ALA A 203 29.29 11.24 -7.97
CA ALA A 203 29.94 12.43 -7.41
C ALA A 203 31.23 12.83 -8.15
N GLY A 204 31.77 11.96 -9.01
CA GLY A 204 32.95 12.24 -9.83
C GLY A 204 32.58 12.65 -11.25
N GLY A 205 32.76 13.93 -11.59
CA GLY A 205 32.61 14.40 -12.97
C GLY A 205 33.57 13.66 -13.91
N GLY A 206 33.04 12.91 -14.88
CA GLY A 206 33.87 12.36 -15.94
C GLY A 206 33.49 11.01 -16.56
N ARG A 207 32.21 10.74 -16.84
CA ARG A 207 31.83 9.89 -18.00
C ARG A 207 30.33 10.02 -18.25
N GLY A 208 29.95 10.28 -19.50
CA GLY A 208 28.55 10.44 -19.90
C GLY A 208 27.68 9.21 -19.58
N PRO A 209 26.37 9.40 -19.38
CA PRO A 209 25.46 8.32 -18.98
C PRO A 209 25.11 7.49 -20.21
N GLY A 210 25.96 6.53 -20.52
CA GLY A 210 25.74 5.55 -21.58
C GLY A 210 26.02 4.17 -21.03
N ALA A 211 24.95 3.40 -20.81
CA ALA A 211 24.94 1.96 -20.49
C ALA A 211 25.63 1.54 -19.17
N GLY A 212 24.83 1.30 -18.13
CA GLY A 212 25.24 0.45 -16.99
C GLY A 212 25.68 1.15 -15.70
N GLY A 213 25.37 2.44 -15.51
CA GLY A 213 25.65 3.12 -14.23
C GLY A 213 24.67 2.71 -13.13
N ASP A 214 25.20 2.36 -11.95
CA ASP A 214 24.41 2.10 -10.76
C ASP A 214 23.73 3.40 -10.32
N GLY A 215 22.41 3.49 -10.47
CA GLY A 215 21.63 4.64 -9.99
C GLY A 215 21.41 4.57 -8.46
N PRO A 216 20.75 5.57 -7.86
CA PRO A 216 20.40 5.51 -6.45
C PRO A 216 19.57 4.26 -6.12
N ARG A 217 19.77 3.73 -4.91
CA ARG A 217 19.22 2.46 -4.46
C ARG A 217 18.57 2.61 -3.08
N ALA A 218 17.39 2.05 -2.88
CA ALA A 218 16.65 2.12 -1.62
C ALA A 218 16.78 0.84 -0.79
N ASP A 219 17.09 0.98 0.49
CA ASP A 219 16.92 -0.06 1.51
C ASP A 219 15.70 0.24 2.39
N PHE A 220 15.09 -0.82 2.90
CA PHE A 220 13.89 -0.78 3.73
C PHE A 220 14.13 -1.48 5.06
N PHE A 221 13.48 -0.98 6.12
CA PHE A 221 13.65 -1.51 7.48
C PHE A 221 12.35 -2.05 8.07
N GLY A 222 12.48 -3.01 9.01
CA GLY A 222 11.36 -3.57 9.79
C GLY A 222 10.22 -4.12 8.93
N ASP A 223 8.99 -3.85 9.36
CA ASP A 223 7.77 -4.31 8.69
C ASP A 223 7.64 -3.77 7.26
N THR A 224 8.20 -2.59 6.97
CA THR A 224 8.19 -2.01 5.62
C THR A 224 8.95 -2.89 4.64
N LYS A 225 10.12 -3.42 5.04
CA LYS A 225 10.91 -4.35 4.19
C LYS A 225 10.10 -5.58 3.80
N ALA A 226 9.45 -6.21 4.78
CA ALA A 226 8.62 -7.38 4.56
C ALA A 226 7.40 -7.09 3.68
N ARG A 227 6.78 -5.89 3.82
CA ARG A 227 5.64 -5.49 2.99
C ARG A 227 6.03 -5.18 1.55
N VAL A 228 7.18 -4.52 1.32
CA VAL A 228 7.71 -4.29 -0.04
C VAL A 228 8.05 -5.60 -0.71
N ALA A 229 8.72 -6.53 0.00
CA ALA A 229 9.02 -7.87 -0.51
C ALA A 229 7.74 -8.61 -0.96
N ARG A 230 6.71 -8.66 -0.10
CA ARG A 230 5.41 -9.26 -0.44
C ARG A 230 4.72 -8.58 -1.62
N LEU A 231 4.83 -7.26 -1.74
CA LEU A 231 4.29 -6.53 -2.89
C LEU A 231 5.00 -6.97 -4.18
N PHE A 232 6.33 -7.10 -4.15
CA PHE A 232 7.10 -7.55 -5.30
C PHE A 232 6.83 -9.03 -5.65
N GLU A 233 6.60 -9.90 -4.67
CA GLU A 233 6.12 -11.27 -4.92
C GLU A 233 4.76 -11.28 -5.66
N VAL A 234 3.82 -10.43 -5.23
CA VAL A 234 2.52 -10.27 -5.89
C VAL A 234 2.73 -9.78 -7.32
N LEU A 235 3.58 -8.78 -7.54
CA LEU A 235 3.88 -8.26 -8.88
C LEU A 235 4.55 -9.31 -9.78
N ALA A 236 5.51 -10.07 -9.27
CA ALA A 236 6.15 -11.16 -9.98
C ALA A 236 5.12 -12.21 -10.42
N THR A 237 4.21 -12.57 -9.52
CA THR A 237 3.09 -13.48 -9.81
C THR A 237 2.19 -12.92 -10.92
N LYS A 238 1.86 -11.62 -10.88
CA LYS A 238 1.03 -10.96 -11.90
C LYS A 238 1.73 -10.84 -13.26
N LEU A 239 3.06 -10.81 -13.25
CA LEU A 239 3.91 -10.81 -14.45
C LEU A 239 4.24 -12.23 -14.94
N ASN A 240 3.66 -13.28 -14.34
CA ASN A 240 3.91 -14.70 -14.62
C ASN A 240 5.40 -15.09 -14.50
N MET A 241 6.13 -14.47 -13.58
CA MET A 241 7.52 -14.80 -13.32
C MET A 241 7.61 -15.95 -12.31
N PRO A 242 8.57 -16.87 -12.49
CA PRO A 242 8.82 -17.89 -11.49
C PRO A 242 9.23 -17.21 -10.18
N LEU A 243 8.48 -17.47 -9.10
CA LEU A 243 8.89 -17.03 -7.76
C LEU A 243 10.22 -17.70 -7.44
N THR A 244 11.24 -16.89 -7.13
CA THR A 244 12.59 -17.40 -6.77
C THR A 244 12.60 -18.09 -5.40
N THR A 245 11.51 -17.97 -4.63
CA THR A 245 11.23 -18.78 -3.46
C THR A 245 10.74 -20.15 -3.92
N GLN A 246 11.64 -21.12 -4.01
CA GLN A 246 11.29 -22.48 -4.42
C GLN A 246 10.14 -23.05 -3.57
N PRO A 247 9.22 -23.84 -4.14
CA PRO A 247 8.13 -24.45 -3.39
C PRO A 247 8.68 -25.39 -2.31
N LEU A 248 8.00 -25.37 -1.16
CA LEU A 248 8.31 -26.05 0.12
C LEU A 248 8.85 -27.50 -0.01
N GLY A 249 8.47 -28.24 -1.06
CA GLY A 249 8.80 -29.66 -1.24
C GLY A 249 10.23 -29.96 -1.68
N LEU A 250 10.94 -29.03 -2.32
CA LEU A 250 12.33 -29.27 -2.79
C LEU A 250 13.40 -28.87 -1.76
N LEU A 251 13.00 -28.16 -0.70
CA LEU A 251 13.88 -27.48 0.25
C LEU A 251 14.22 -28.32 1.50
N MET A 252 13.58 -29.49 1.64
CA MET A 252 13.82 -30.43 2.74
C MET A 252 15.10 -31.26 2.55
N ALA A 253 15.68 -31.30 1.34
CA ALA A 253 16.92 -32.02 1.05
C ALA A 253 18.19 -31.17 1.28
N SER A 254 18.04 -29.84 1.37
CA SER A 254 19.15 -28.90 1.49
C SER A 254 18.80 -27.76 2.46
N GLY A 255 18.70 -28.08 3.76
CA GLY A 255 18.88 -27.10 4.84
C GLY A 255 18.25 -25.71 4.66
N GLY A 256 16.93 -25.64 4.47
CA GLY A 256 16.02 -24.60 5.00
C GLY A 256 16.32 -23.11 4.72
N ALA A 257 15.95 -22.62 3.54
CA ALA A 257 15.75 -21.19 3.21
C ALA A 257 14.41 -20.61 3.74
N SER A 258 13.57 -21.40 4.42
CA SER A 258 12.30 -20.94 5.02
C SER A 258 12.47 -20.09 6.29
N SER A 259 13.71 -19.92 6.77
CA SER A 259 14.07 -19.10 7.92
C SER A 259 14.55 -17.69 7.54
N GLN A 260 14.73 -17.40 6.25
CA GLN A 260 15.20 -16.08 5.83
C GLN A 260 14.05 -15.07 5.80
N PRO A 261 14.25 -13.87 6.39
CA PRO A 261 13.21 -12.84 6.41
C PRO A 261 12.84 -12.41 4.99
N ALA A 262 11.57 -12.07 4.76
CA ALA A 262 11.12 -11.58 3.47
C ALA A 262 11.84 -10.27 3.11
N THR A 263 12.75 -10.33 2.13
CA THR A 263 13.49 -9.17 1.60
C THR A 263 13.16 -8.95 0.12
N PRO A 264 13.17 -7.69 -0.36
CA PRO A 264 12.97 -7.41 -1.78
C PRO A 264 13.96 -8.13 -2.70
N GLY A 265 15.19 -8.38 -2.24
CA GLY A 265 16.21 -9.10 -3.00
C GLY A 265 15.93 -10.58 -3.23
N ASN A 266 15.00 -11.17 -2.48
CA ASN A 266 14.54 -12.55 -2.70
C ASN A 266 13.42 -12.63 -3.75
N THR A 267 13.08 -11.52 -4.40
CA THR A 267 12.09 -11.47 -5.49
C THR A 267 12.80 -11.33 -6.84
N PRO A 268 12.19 -11.79 -7.95
CA PRO A 268 12.82 -11.66 -9.27
C PRO A 268 12.81 -10.21 -9.78
N LEU A 269 12.10 -9.29 -9.10
CA LEU A 269 11.91 -7.92 -9.54
C LEU A 269 12.93 -6.94 -8.96
N SER A 270 13.75 -7.35 -8.00
CA SER A 270 14.70 -6.46 -7.34
C SER A 270 15.89 -7.21 -6.76
N GLU A 271 17.00 -6.49 -6.62
CA GLU A 271 18.09 -6.84 -5.72
C GLU A 271 17.76 -6.43 -4.28
N ASP A 272 18.64 -6.72 -3.32
CA ASP A 272 18.39 -6.37 -1.90
C ASP A 272 18.17 -4.87 -1.69
N LEU A 273 18.83 -4.05 -2.51
CA LEU A 273 18.54 -2.64 -2.64
C LEU A 273 17.70 -2.38 -3.88
N VAL A 274 16.56 -1.73 -3.71
CA VAL A 274 15.59 -1.48 -4.78
C VAL A 274 16.01 -0.29 -5.62
N ARG A 275 15.96 -0.39 -6.95
CA ARG A 275 16.30 0.73 -7.84
C ARG A 275 15.36 1.92 -7.65
N VAL A 276 15.96 3.10 -7.50
CA VAL A 276 15.25 4.38 -7.37
C VAL A 276 15.52 5.24 -8.61
N CYS A 277 14.47 5.90 -9.10
CA CYS A 277 14.56 6.91 -10.13
C CYS A 277 14.01 8.23 -9.58
N LEU A 278 14.83 9.28 -9.62
CA LEU A 278 14.41 10.64 -9.29
C LEU A 278 14.31 11.39 -10.62
N GLY A 279 13.08 11.68 -11.03
CA GLY A 279 12.80 12.41 -12.26
C GLY A 279 12.84 13.92 -12.02
N PRO A 280 12.91 14.73 -13.09
CA PRO A 280 12.79 16.20 -12.99
C PRO A 280 11.46 16.65 -12.38
N GLU A 281 10.42 15.82 -12.47
CA GLU A 281 9.09 16.06 -11.89
C GLU A 281 8.98 15.70 -10.39
N SER A 282 10.02 15.13 -9.79
CA SER A 282 10.01 14.72 -8.39
C SER A 282 10.11 15.93 -7.46
N ALA A 283 9.14 16.10 -6.57
CA ALA A 283 9.17 17.15 -5.54
C ALA A 283 9.97 16.66 -4.32
N ILE A 284 11.22 17.11 -4.18
CA ILE A 284 12.12 16.64 -3.12
C ILE A 284 12.39 17.75 -2.11
N VAL A 285 12.26 17.45 -0.82
CA VAL A 285 12.70 18.29 0.29
C VAL A 285 13.79 17.55 1.04
N LEU A 286 14.99 18.14 1.11
CA LEU A 286 16.13 17.62 1.87
C LEU A 286 16.51 18.58 2.98
N ASP A 287 16.54 18.09 4.22
CA ASP A 287 16.85 18.89 5.42
C ASP A 287 15.99 20.16 5.52
N GLY A 288 14.71 20.04 5.14
CA GLY A 288 13.72 21.12 5.15
C GLY A 288 13.81 22.11 3.98
N ARG A 289 14.73 21.91 3.03
CA ARG A 289 14.89 22.78 1.85
C ARG A 289 14.44 22.07 0.57
N PRO A 290 13.67 22.73 -0.32
CA PRO A 290 13.31 22.14 -1.60
C PRO A 290 14.55 21.97 -2.48
N LEU A 291 14.77 20.76 -2.98
CA LEU A 291 15.76 20.44 -4.00
C LEU A 291 15.07 20.47 -5.36
N HIS A 292 15.60 21.26 -6.28
CA HIS A 292 15.13 21.29 -7.66
C HIS A 292 15.96 20.31 -8.49
N CYS A 293 15.32 19.31 -9.09
CA CYS A 293 15.92 18.44 -10.09
C CYS A 293 15.94 19.15 -11.46
N GLY A 294 16.67 20.26 -11.55
CA GLY A 294 16.83 21.05 -12.78
C GLY A 294 18.24 20.87 -13.33
N GLY A 295 18.33 20.43 -14.60
CA GLY A 295 19.60 20.16 -15.27
C GLY A 295 20.58 21.34 -15.23
N GLY A 296 21.85 21.02 -15.03
CA GLY A 296 22.96 21.97 -15.03
C GLY A 296 22.89 22.88 -16.26
N GLY A 297 22.66 24.17 -15.99
CA GLY A 297 22.57 25.20 -17.00
C GLY A 297 22.63 26.56 -16.34
N GLY A 298 23.84 27.04 -16.06
CA GLY A 298 24.01 28.39 -15.51
C GLY A 298 25.40 28.76 -15.00
N GLY A 299 26.41 28.79 -15.88
CA GLY A 299 27.68 29.46 -15.62
C GLY A 299 28.22 30.09 -16.91
N GLY A 300 28.07 31.40 -17.06
CA GLY A 300 28.34 32.14 -18.30
C GLY A 300 29.81 32.26 -18.70
N GLY A 301 30.04 32.28 -20.01
CA GLY A 301 31.29 32.61 -20.70
C GLY A 301 31.08 32.49 -22.21
N GLY A 302 31.33 33.56 -22.97
CA GLY A 302 30.76 33.78 -24.30
C GLY A 302 31.53 33.24 -25.50
N GLY A 303 30.89 33.40 -26.68
CA GLY A 303 31.53 33.53 -27.99
C GLY A 303 31.48 32.32 -28.92
N GLY A 304 30.91 32.52 -30.12
CA GLY A 304 31.37 31.85 -31.34
C GLY A 304 30.31 31.02 -32.10
N GLY A 305 30.01 31.43 -33.33
CA GLY A 305 28.99 30.86 -34.21
C GLY A 305 29.33 29.51 -34.85
N GLY A 306 28.36 28.96 -35.60
CA GLY A 306 28.56 27.85 -36.53
C GLY A 306 27.34 26.93 -36.64
N GLY A 307 26.67 26.94 -37.80
CA GLY A 307 25.47 26.15 -38.08
C GLY A 307 25.72 24.66 -38.39
N GLY A 308 24.66 23.85 -38.36
CA GLY A 308 24.71 22.45 -38.80
C GLY A 308 23.51 21.60 -38.41
N ARG A 309 22.67 21.34 -39.40
CA ARG A 309 21.62 20.31 -39.60
C ARG A 309 21.49 19.14 -38.58
N GLY A 310 20.22 18.91 -38.18
CA GLY A 310 19.47 17.66 -38.37
C GLY A 310 19.95 16.37 -37.68
N GLY A 311 19.16 15.90 -36.70
CA GLY A 311 19.24 14.52 -36.18
C GLY A 311 18.15 14.24 -35.15
N ASN A 312 17.29 13.24 -35.43
CA ASN A 312 16.27 12.71 -34.52
C ASN A 312 16.89 12.28 -33.18
N GLY A 313 16.50 12.95 -32.09
CA GLY A 313 16.91 12.62 -30.73
C GLY A 313 15.81 11.85 -30.00
N PHE A 314 16.06 10.57 -29.74
CA PHE A 314 15.31 9.73 -28.82
C PHE A 314 15.40 10.30 -27.40
N SER A 315 14.26 10.44 -26.73
CA SER A 315 14.17 10.90 -25.34
C SER A 315 14.69 9.81 -24.40
N SER A 316 15.99 9.84 -24.09
CA SER A 316 16.58 9.09 -23.00
C SER A 316 16.19 9.72 -21.66
N ASP A 317 15.60 8.92 -20.77
CA ASP A 317 15.26 9.29 -19.39
C ASP A 317 16.41 10.08 -18.73
N ILE A 318 16.14 11.35 -18.43
CA ILE A 318 17.09 12.31 -17.86
C ILE A 318 17.18 12.07 -16.36
N CYS A 319 18.15 11.27 -15.92
CA CYS A 319 18.72 11.39 -14.57
C CYS A 319 19.76 12.52 -14.61
N GLY A 320 19.28 13.76 -14.46
CA GLY A 320 20.12 14.97 -14.47
C GLY A 320 21.04 15.05 -13.25
N GLY A 321 22.26 15.53 -13.47
CA GLY A 321 23.24 15.78 -12.42
C GLY A 321 22.75 16.83 -11.42
N PHE A 322 22.94 16.52 -10.14
CA PHE A 322 22.61 17.39 -9.03
C PHE A 322 23.78 18.35 -8.76
N ASP A 323 23.51 19.64 -8.65
CA ASP A 323 24.49 20.61 -8.11
C ASP A 323 24.58 20.47 -6.58
N PHE A 324 25.33 19.46 -6.12
CA PHE A 324 25.54 19.16 -4.69
C PHE A 324 26.46 20.16 -3.98
N ASP A 325 27.21 20.97 -4.72
CA ASP A 325 28.34 21.74 -4.21
C ASP A 325 27.98 22.87 -3.23
N ASN A 326 26.72 23.31 -3.18
CA ASN A 326 26.31 24.43 -2.34
C ASN A 326 25.58 24.01 -1.05
N ALA A 327 25.12 22.76 -0.94
CA ALA A 327 24.35 22.31 0.23
C ALA A 327 25.24 21.79 1.38
N THR A 328 26.42 21.23 1.08
CA THR A 328 27.25 20.52 2.07
C THR A 328 28.53 21.26 2.48
N ARG A 329 29.01 22.26 1.73
CA ARG A 329 30.31 22.91 1.98
C ARG A 329 30.41 23.82 3.21
N LYS A 330 29.33 24.01 4.00
CA LYS A 330 29.36 25.01 5.10
C LYS A 330 29.81 24.51 6.48
N ARG A 331 30.30 23.28 6.64
CA ARG A 331 30.98 22.87 7.89
C ARG A 331 32.03 21.79 7.65
N ARG A 332 33.32 22.17 7.67
CA ARG A 332 34.35 21.66 8.62
C ARG A 332 35.69 22.32 8.34
N ARG A 333 36.03 23.35 9.12
CA ARG A 333 37.40 23.84 9.26
C ARG A 333 37.71 24.07 10.74
N VAL A 334 38.19 23.03 11.43
CA VAL A 334 39.11 23.13 12.57
C VAL A 334 39.92 21.83 12.65
N ALA A 335 41.24 21.97 12.80
CA ALA A 335 42.25 20.93 12.78
C ALA A 335 42.46 20.26 14.14
N SER A 336 42.87 18.99 14.14
CA SER A 336 43.97 18.50 14.98
C SER A 336 44.40 17.09 14.56
N SER A 337 45.71 16.95 14.40
CA SER A 337 46.53 15.81 14.02
C SER A 337 46.42 14.56 14.92
N SER A 338 46.35 13.38 14.31
CA SER A 338 47.06 12.18 14.79
C SER A 338 47.08 11.07 13.73
N VAL A 339 48.30 10.58 13.50
CA VAL A 339 48.79 9.45 12.71
C VAL A 339 47.87 8.23 12.66
N GLY A 340 47.72 7.64 11.47
CA GLY A 340 47.09 6.34 11.22
C GLY A 340 45.98 6.43 10.18
N GLY A 341 46.33 6.34 8.89
CA GLY A 341 45.35 6.44 7.80
C GLY A 341 44.37 5.27 7.81
N PRO A 342 43.04 5.49 7.82
CA PRO A 342 42.10 4.48 7.42
C PRO A 342 42.01 4.46 5.90
N VAL A 343 41.77 3.27 5.35
CA VAL A 343 41.33 3.06 3.98
C VAL A 343 40.15 4.00 3.75
N GLU A 344 40.23 4.88 2.75
CA GLU A 344 39.15 5.80 2.39
C GLU A 344 37.94 4.97 1.95
N GLU A 345 37.06 4.62 2.88
CA GLU A 345 35.70 4.20 2.56
C GLU A 345 35.08 5.38 1.82
N GLU A 346 34.92 5.27 0.49
CA GLU A 346 34.19 6.26 -0.30
C GLU A 346 32.90 6.59 0.44
N GLU A 347 32.74 7.84 0.89
CA GLU A 347 31.57 8.25 1.67
C GLU A 347 30.33 8.11 0.79
N VAL A 348 29.68 6.95 0.87
CA VAL A 348 28.39 6.69 0.24
C VAL A 348 27.42 7.67 0.85
N MET A 349 26.95 8.62 0.05
CA MET A 349 25.94 9.56 0.49
C MET A 349 24.66 8.77 0.76
N VAL A 350 24.09 8.93 1.96
CA VAL A 350 22.87 8.24 2.38
C VAL A 350 21.82 9.25 2.82
N TRP A 351 20.60 9.09 2.31
CA TRP A 351 19.44 9.86 2.75
C TRP A 351 18.48 8.98 3.54
N ALA A 352 17.99 9.47 4.68
CA ALA A 352 16.87 8.85 5.38
C ALA A 352 15.57 9.53 4.97
N VAL A 353 14.65 8.77 4.38
CA VAL A 353 13.35 9.29 3.91
C VAL A 353 12.33 9.19 5.04
N ARG A 354 11.83 10.34 5.48
CA ARG A 354 10.79 10.42 6.52
C ARG A 354 9.44 10.01 5.97
N LYS A 355 9.13 10.54 4.78
CA LYS A 355 7.90 10.28 4.04
C LYS A 355 8.16 10.38 2.55
N GLY A 356 7.80 9.36 1.80
CA GLY A 356 7.96 9.31 0.35
C GLY A 356 6.70 8.81 -0.34
N GLN A 357 6.40 9.40 -1.50
CA GLN A 357 5.40 8.94 -2.45
C GLN A 357 6.11 8.43 -3.70
N TRP A 358 5.77 7.21 -4.10
CA TRP A 358 6.50 6.45 -5.12
C TRP A 358 5.54 5.87 -6.16
N ARG A 359 5.82 6.07 -7.44
CA ARG A 359 5.23 5.26 -8.51
C ARG A 359 6.07 4.01 -8.69
N LEU A 360 5.42 2.91 -9.03
CA LEU A 360 6.11 1.64 -9.31
C LEU A 360 6.16 1.43 -10.83
N ARG A 361 7.37 1.43 -11.39
CA ARG A 361 7.61 1.23 -12.82
C ARG A 361 8.28 -0.12 -13.04
N ILE A 362 7.67 -0.97 -13.87
CA ILE A 362 8.27 -2.22 -14.35
C ILE A 362 8.97 -1.92 -15.67
N GLN A 363 10.25 -2.25 -15.76
CA GLN A 363 11.07 -1.99 -16.96
C GLN A 363 11.98 -3.17 -17.27
N ALA A 364 12.44 -3.27 -18.52
CA ALA A 364 13.45 -4.25 -18.89
C ALA A 364 14.77 -3.98 -18.14
N CYS A 365 15.41 -5.04 -17.65
CA CYS A 365 16.69 -4.99 -16.96
C CYS A 365 17.73 -5.80 -17.76
N THR A 366 18.87 -5.17 -18.07
CA THR A 366 20.03 -5.85 -18.64
C THR A 366 21.06 -6.09 -17.55
N GLY A 367 21.20 -7.35 -17.10
CA GLY A 367 22.20 -7.74 -16.09
C GLY A 367 21.65 -8.03 -14.69
N GLY A 368 20.33 -7.92 -14.48
CA GLY A 368 19.68 -8.33 -13.23
C GLY A 368 19.32 -9.81 -13.17
N LYS A 369 18.75 -10.25 -12.03
CA LYS A 369 18.26 -11.63 -11.81
C LYS A 369 17.15 -12.06 -12.77
N SER A 370 16.46 -11.10 -13.39
CA SER A 370 15.33 -11.28 -14.30
C SER A 370 15.45 -10.33 -15.49
N SER A 371 14.69 -10.60 -16.55
CA SER A 371 14.59 -9.73 -17.73
C SER A 371 13.89 -8.40 -17.45
N VAL A 372 13.22 -8.27 -16.30
CA VAL A 372 12.61 -7.01 -15.84
C VAL A 372 12.90 -6.75 -14.37
N GLU A 373 12.85 -5.48 -14.00
CA GLU A 373 12.98 -5.01 -12.62
C GLU A 373 11.84 -4.04 -12.26
N CYS A 374 11.57 -3.89 -10.96
CA CYS A 374 10.66 -2.89 -10.41
C CYS A 374 11.47 -1.70 -9.89
N VAL A 375 11.18 -0.52 -10.41
CA VAL A 375 11.83 0.75 -10.07
C VAL A 375 10.87 1.64 -9.29
N LEU A 376 11.35 2.20 -8.18
CA LEU A 376 10.65 3.23 -7.41
C LEU A 376 10.91 4.59 -8.02
N VAL A 377 9.91 5.14 -8.69
CA VAL A 377 9.97 6.49 -9.27
C VAL A 377 9.44 7.49 -8.24
N ALA A 378 10.30 8.40 -7.81
CA ALA A 378 9.96 9.39 -6.79
C ALA A 378 8.89 10.38 -7.31
N VAL A 379 7.82 10.57 -6.55
CA VAL A 379 6.81 11.61 -6.80
C VAL A 379 7.03 12.78 -5.85
N LYS A 380 7.10 12.48 -4.55
CA LYS A 380 7.33 13.46 -3.50
C LYS A 380 8.15 12.84 -2.38
N LEU A 381 9.28 13.43 -2.01
CA LEU A 381 10.15 12.94 -0.94
C LEU A 381 10.40 14.03 0.10
N ASP A 382 10.27 13.66 1.37
CA ASP A 382 10.79 14.40 2.51
C ASP A 382 11.89 13.56 3.16
N ALA A 383 13.13 14.04 3.06
CA ALA A 383 14.33 13.32 3.47
C ALA A 383 15.29 14.18 4.29
N VAL A 384 16.17 13.51 5.03
CA VAL A 384 17.24 14.14 5.80
C VAL A 384 18.58 13.46 5.47
N SER A 385 19.64 14.26 5.39
CA SER A 385 20.99 13.78 5.06
C SER A 385 21.82 13.40 6.28
N SER A 386 21.40 13.81 7.48
CA SER A 386 22.15 13.60 8.72
C SER A 386 21.24 13.50 9.95
N ASP A 387 21.76 12.94 11.03
CA ASP A 387 21.08 12.91 12.33
C ASP A 387 20.82 14.32 12.87
N LEU A 388 21.68 15.30 12.56
CA LEU A 388 21.43 16.69 12.90
C LEU A 388 20.17 17.21 12.20
N GLY A 389 20.05 17.00 10.88
CA GLY A 389 18.86 17.36 10.11
C GLY A 389 17.61 16.68 10.64
N ARG A 390 17.72 15.40 10.98
CA ARG A 390 16.64 14.63 11.63
C ARG A 390 16.23 15.24 12.97
N ASN A 391 17.18 15.55 13.84
CA ASN A 391 16.90 16.11 15.16
C ASN A 391 16.32 17.53 15.08
N LEU A 392 16.77 18.35 14.13
CA LEU A 392 16.21 19.69 13.88
C LEU A 392 14.75 19.65 13.42
N SER A 393 14.35 18.59 12.70
CA SER A 393 12.97 18.42 12.22
C SER A 393 11.99 17.95 13.30
N ARG A 394 12.46 17.55 14.49
CA ARG A 394 11.62 17.04 15.57
C ARG A 394 11.08 18.18 16.42
N GLY A 395 9.76 18.26 16.55
CA GLY A 395 9.11 19.06 17.57
C GLY A 395 9.20 18.40 18.95
N PHE A 396 9.00 19.19 20.00
CA PHE A 396 8.81 18.66 21.36
C PHE A 396 7.39 18.09 21.51
N LEU A 397 7.20 17.16 22.44
CA LEU A 397 5.86 16.62 22.72
C LEU A 397 4.97 17.73 23.31
N GLY A 398 3.83 18.00 22.68
CA GLY A 398 2.82 18.95 23.19
C GLY A 398 3.06 20.43 22.89
N SER A 399 3.98 20.77 21.98
CA SER A 399 4.18 22.13 21.47
C SER A 399 3.31 22.46 20.27
#